data_AF-A0A151J157-F1
#
_entry.id   AF-A0A151J157-F1
#
_cell.length_a   1.000
_cell.length_b   1.000
_cell.length_c   1.000
_cell.angle_alpha   90.00
_cell.angle_beta   90.00
_cell.angle_gamma   90.00
#
_symmetry.space_group_name_H-M   'P 1'
#
loop_
_entity.id
_entity.type
_entity.pdbx_description
1 polymer ?
#
loop_
_entity_poly.entity_id
_entity_poly.type
_entity_poly.pdbx_seq_one_letter_code
_entity_poly.pdbx_strand_id
1 'polypeptide(L)'
;EKCQRTYFAKFATLERKLNRIIHFLEIDKVNVVQEVDLSLLPNFPLTSVEQINNFNIQLENVNVRKQFMDKISTLGGESVSKVVRNIMSHTIGYEVALGYTWTGQKKKLAMKKSKLSDAIIGIKTSFHICPVRDKY
;
A
#
# COMPACT_ATOMS: atom_id res chain seq x y z
N GLU A 1 17.06 -33.98 -32.25
CA GLU A 1 16.58 -34.65 -31.02
C GLU A 1 16.85 -33.89 -29.71
N LYS A 2 18.10 -33.51 -29.37
CA LYS A 2 18.42 -32.85 -28.09
C LYS A 2 17.69 -31.51 -27.85
N CYS A 3 17.51 -30.69 -28.88
CA CYS A 3 16.78 -29.40 -28.81
C CYS A 3 15.28 -29.58 -28.51
N GLN A 4 14.63 -30.57 -29.15
CA GLN A 4 13.21 -30.87 -28.93
C GLN A 4 12.96 -31.32 -27.49
N ARG A 5 13.80 -32.20 -26.94
CA ARG A 5 13.69 -32.65 -25.53
C ARG A 5 13.77 -31.48 -24.54
N THR A 6 14.67 -30.52 -24.79
CA THR A 6 14.79 -29.31 -23.96
C THR A 6 13.56 -28.42 -24.05
N TYR A 7 12.97 -28.29 -25.24
CA TYR A 7 11.73 -27.55 -25.44
C TYR A 7 10.56 -28.19 -24.68
N PHE A 8 10.37 -29.50 -24.81
CA PHE A 8 9.34 -30.23 -24.08
C PHE A 8 9.50 -30.12 -22.56
N ALA A 9 10.73 -30.17 -22.05
CA ALA A 9 10.99 -29.99 -20.62
C ALA A 9 10.63 -28.57 -20.13
N LYS A 10 10.95 -27.53 -20.92
CA LYS A 10 10.55 -26.15 -20.62
C LYS A 10 9.03 -25.99 -20.67
N PHE A 11 8.37 -26.57 -21.67
CA PHE A 11 6.92 -26.53 -21.81
C PHE A 11 6.21 -27.20 -20.63
N ALA A 12 6.64 -28.40 -20.24
CA ALA A 12 6.13 -29.10 -19.06
C ALA A 12 6.40 -28.34 -17.75
N THR A 13 7.42 -27.49 -17.71
CA THR A 13 7.69 -26.62 -16.56
C THR A 13 6.71 -25.44 -16.52
N LEU A 14 6.41 -24.85 -17.68
CA LEU A 14 5.42 -23.78 -17.80
C LEU A 14 4.02 -24.27 -17.45
N GLU A 15 3.64 -25.45 -17.95
CA GLU A 15 2.35 -26.07 -17.66
C GLU A 15 2.16 -26.31 -16.15
N ARG A 16 3.19 -26.85 -15.46
CA ARG A 16 3.15 -27.00 -14.00
C ARG A 16 3.02 -25.68 -13.26
N LYS A 17 3.70 -24.62 -13.73
CA LYS A 17 3.60 -23.29 -13.13
C LYS A 17 2.21 -22.68 -13.33
N LEU A 18 1.64 -22.83 -14.52
CA LEU A 18 0.28 -22.37 -14.84
C LEU A 18 -0.75 -23.09 -13.99
N ASN A 19 -0.69 -24.42 -13.90
CA ASN A 19 -1.59 -25.22 -13.07
C ASN A 19 -1.50 -24.83 -11.60
N ARG A 20 -0.30 -24.49 -11.11
CA ARG A 20 -0.11 -24.00 -9.75
C ARG A 20 -0.77 -22.64 -9.51
N ILE A 21 -0.68 -21.72 -10.47
CA ILE A 21 -1.37 -20.42 -10.41
C ILE A 21 -2.89 -20.61 -10.44
N ILE A 22 -3.40 -21.46 -11.34
CA ILE A 22 -4.84 -21.79 -11.42
C ILE A 22 -5.34 -22.32 -10.08
N HIS A 23 -4.63 -23.29 -9.49
CA HIS A 23 -4.98 -23.84 -8.18
C HIS A 23 -4.99 -22.77 -7.06
N PHE A 24 -4.03 -21.83 -7.05
CA PHE A 24 -4.06 -20.72 -6.10
C PHE A 24 -5.27 -19.81 -6.33
N LEU A 25 -5.58 -19.47 -7.57
CA LEU A 25 -6.73 -18.63 -7.92
C LEU A 25 -8.08 -19.33 -7.63
N GLU A 26 -8.14 -20.66 -7.73
CA GLU A 26 -9.32 -21.45 -7.37
C GLU A 26 -9.51 -21.54 -5.85
N ILE A 27 -8.43 -21.67 -5.08
CA ILE A 27 -8.46 -21.55 -3.62
C ILE A 27 -8.95 -20.16 -3.20
N ASP A 28 -8.47 -19.12 -3.87
CA ASP A 28 -8.87 -17.74 -3.61
C ASP A 28 -10.32 -17.44 -4.03
N LYS A 29 -11.00 -18.31 -4.80
CA LYS A 29 -12.46 -18.20 -5.02
C LYS A 29 -13.29 -18.68 -3.82
N VAL A 30 -12.74 -19.54 -2.97
CA VAL A 30 -13.41 -20.06 -1.76
C VAL A 30 -13.27 -19.10 -0.59
N ASN A 31 -12.18 -18.33 -0.55
CA ASN A 31 -12.14 -17.11 0.23
C ASN A 31 -12.91 -16.04 -0.54
N VAL A 32 -14.17 -15.82 -0.16
CA VAL A 32 -14.96 -14.66 -0.56
C VAL A 32 -14.01 -13.48 -0.72
N VAL A 33 -13.81 -13.00 -1.95
CA VAL A 33 -13.21 -11.69 -2.19
C VAL A 33 -14.16 -10.75 -1.48
N GLN A 34 -13.88 -10.45 -0.22
CA GLN A 34 -14.48 -9.31 0.45
C GLN A 34 -14.04 -8.16 -0.44
N GLU A 35 -14.95 -7.66 -1.27
CA GLU A 35 -14.84 -6.31 -1.77
C GLU A 35 -14.47 -5.48 -0.55
N VAL A 36 -13.22 -5.01 -0.52
CA VAL A 36 -12.77 -4.15 0.56
C VAL A 36 -13.66 -2.93 0.42
N ASP A 37 -14.65 -2.82 1.31
CA ASP A 37 -15.49 -1.65 1.37
C ASP A 37 -14.56 -0.46 1.63
N LEU A 38 -14.49 0.47 0.69
CA LEU A 38 -13.70 1.69 0.77
C LEU A 38 -14.59 2.93 0.83
N SER A 39 -15.89 2.75 1.04
CA SER A 39 -16.89 3.83 1.00
C SER A 39 -16.66 4.92 2.04
N LEU A 40 -15.91 4.64 3.10
CA LEU A 40 -15.61 5.60 4.16
C LEU A 40 -14.37 6.45 3.87
N LEU A 41 -13.62 6.16 2.80
CA LEU A 41 -12.42 6.89 2.45
C LEU A 41 -12.72 8.10 1.57
N PRO A 42 -12.02 9.23 1.77
CA PRO A 42 -12.10 10.35 0.86
C PRO A 42 -11.42 10.02 -0.47
N ASN A 43 -11.67 10.85 -1.47
CA ASN A 43 -10.89 10.83 -2.70
C ASN A 43 -9.48 11.37 -2.42
N PHE A 44 -8.47 10.59 -2.84
CA PHE A 44 -7.07 10.97 -2.75
C PHE A 44 -6.56 11.49 -4.12
N PRO A 45 -5.56 12.39 -4.15
CA PRO A 45 -4.88 12.99 -2.99
C PRO A 45 -5.69 14.10 -2.31
N LEU A 46 -5.43 14.34 -1.02
CA LEU A 46 -6.03 15.44 -0.26
C LEU A 46 -5.33 16.75 -0.59
N THR A 47 -6.06 17.69 -1.18
CA THR A 47 -5.51 18.91 -1.79
C THR A 47 -5.75 20.18 -0.98
N SER A 48 -6.32 20.07 0.22
CA SER A 48 -6.48 21.18 1.16
C SER A 48 -6.18 20.78 2.61
N VAL A 49 -5.83 21.79 3.41
CA VAL A 49 -5.62 21.63 4.88
C VAL A 49 -6.92 21.18 5.57
N GLU A 50 -8.07 21.68 5.11
CA GLU A 50 -9.37 21.29 5.64
C GLU A 50 -9.65 19.80 5.41
N GLN A 51 -9.37 19.28 4.21
CA GLN A 51 -9.49 17.85 3.93
C GLN A 51 -8.58 17.00 4.82
N ILE A 52 -7.35 17.43 5.08
CA ILE A 52 -6.45 16.75 6.03
C ILE A 52 -7.05 16.74 7.43
N ASN A 53 -7.60 17.86 7.89
CA ASN A 53 -8.20 17.96 9.23
C ASN A 53 -9.44 17.07 9.35
N ASN A 54 -10.34 17.12 8.36
CA ASN A 54 -11.53 16.27 8.31
C ASN A 54 -11.15 14.78 8.28
N PHE A 55 -10.14 14.42 7.48
CA PHE A 55 -9.67 13.04 7.44
C PHE A 55 -9.03 12.59 8.75
N ASN A 56 -8.28 13.47 9.44
CA ASN A 56 -7.76 13.17 10.78
C ASN A 56 -8.87 12.87 11.80
N ILE A 57 -9.99 13.57 11.73
CA ILE A 57 -11.17 13.30 12.57
C ILE A 57 -11.78 11.95 12.19
N GLN A 58 -11.95 11.67 10.90
CA GLN A 58 -12.48 10.37 10.43
C GLN A 58 -11.59 9.19 10.86
N LEU A 59 -10.27 9.38 10.85
CA LEU A 59 -9.29 8.38 11.32
C LEU A 59 -9.35 8.09 12.82
N GLU A 60 -10.16 8.79 13.62
CA GLU A 60 -10.44 8.34 14.99
C GLU A 60 -11.30 7.07 15.00
N ASN A 61 -12.15 6.90 13.98
CA ASN A 61 -12.96 5.71 13.82
C ASN A 61 -12.08 4.50 13.41
N VAL A 62 -12.24 3.39 14.14
CA VAL A 62 -11.52 2.14 13.90
C VAL A 62 -11.78 1.60 12.48
N ASN A 63 -13.01 1.69 11.98
CA ASN A 63 -13.38 1.17 10.68
C ASN A 63 -12.74 1.97 9.54
N VAL A 64 -12.73 3.30 9.63
CA VAL A 64 -12.06 4.17 8.67
C VAL A 64 -10.55 3.88 8.65
N ARG A 65 -9.92 3.73 9.82
CA ARG A 65 -8.50 3.35 9.90
C ARG A 65 -8.24 2.01 9.23
N LYS A 66 -9.10 1.01 9.47
CA LYS A 66 -8.95 -0.31 8.86
C LYS A 66 -9.03 -0.21 7.33
N GLN A 67 -10.06 0.45 6.79
CA GLN A 67 -10.19 0.64 5.34
C GLN A 67 -9.00 1.42 4.76
N PHE A 68 -8.52 2.45 5.47
CA PHE A 68 -7.37 3.22 5.06
C PHE A 68 -6.11 2.35 5.01
N MET A 69 -5.86 1.57 6.08
CA MET A 69 -4.75 0.62 6.16
C MET A 69 -4.82 -0.42 5.04
N ASP A 70 -6.01 -0.98 4.76
CA ASP A 70 -6.21 -1.95 3.69
C ASP A 70 -5.90 -1.32 2.32
N LYS A 71 -6.41 -0.12 2.05
CA LYS A 71 -6.14 0.62 0.81
C LYS A 71 -4.65 0.90 0.60
N ILE A 72 -3.98 1.50 1.58
CA ILE A 72 -2.58 1.89 1.45
C ILE A 72 -1.63 0.71 1.54
N SER A 73 -2.06 -0.44 2.08
CA SER A 73 -1.26 -1.67 2.06
C SER A 73 -0.95 -2.16 0.64
N THR A 74 -1.79 -1.80 -0.33
CA THR A 74 -1.56 -2.08 -1.75
C THR A 74 -0.40 -1.27 -2.33
N LEU A 75 0.00 -0.17 -1.68
CA LEU A 75 1.11 0.69 -2.09
C LEU A 75 2.43 0.10 -1.60
N GLY A 76 2.95 -0.86 -2.37
CA GLY A 76 4.23 -1.51 -2.09
C GLY A 76 5.46 -0.62 -2.31
N GLY A 77 6.63 -1.20 -2.09
CA GLY A 77 7.93 -0.58 -2.30
C GLY A 77 9.07 -1.47 -1.82
N GLU A 78 10.26 -1.31 -2.39
CA GLU A 78 11.42 -2.15 -2.07
C GLU A 78 11.99 -1.91 -0.67
N SER A 79 11.61 -0.80 -0.03
CA SER A 79 12.02 -0.47 1.33
C SER A 79 10.93 0.29 2.08
N VAL A 80 10.97 0.29 3.40
CA VAL A 80 10.04 1.05 4.25
C VAL A 80 10.00 2.53 3.86
N SER A 81 11.16 3.13 3.59
CA SER A 81 11.24 4.53 3.18
C SER A 81 10.56 4.79 1.83
N LYS A 82 10.65 3.85 0.88
CA LYS A 82 9.94 3.94 -0.41
C LYS A 82 8.43 3.75 -0.22
N VAL A 83 8.01 2.77 0.60
CA VAL A 83 6.60 2.54 0.95
C VAL A 83 5.99 3.80 1.56
N VAL A 84 6.60 4.35 2.61
CA VAL A 84 6.10 5.58 3.27
C VAL A 84 6.02 6.75 2.28
N ARG A 85 7.01 6.90 1.38
CA ARG A 85 6.99 7.93 0.35
C ARG A 85 5.84 7.75 -0.64
N ASN A 86 5.58 6.52 -1.09
CA ASN A 86 4.50 6.19 -1.99
C ASN A 86 3.14 6.48 -1.35
N ILE A 87 2.95 6.06 -0.09
CA ILE A 87 1.74 6.33 0.69
C ILE A 87 1.51 7.84 0.82
N MET A 88 2.54 8.59 1.24
CA MET A 88 2.43 10.04 1.41
C MET A 88 2.09 10.75 0.09
N SER A 89 2.73 10.35 -1.03
CA SER A 89 2.50 10.95 -2.34
C SER A 89 1.14 10.60 -2.94
N HIS A 90 0.59 9.42 -2.58
CA HIS A 90 -0.77 9.03 -2.95
C HIS A 90 -1.81 9.79 -2.11
N THR A 91 -1.54 9.97 -0.82
CA THR A 91 -2.53 10.48 0.15
C THR A 91 -2.60 12.00 0.18
N ILE A 92 -1.47 12.71 0.05
CA ILE A 92 -1.38 14.15 0.25
C ILE A 92 -0.98 14.83 -1.06
N GLY A 93 -1.77 15.83 -1.47
CA GLY A 93 -1.52 16.63 -2.65
C GLY A 93 -0.31 17.56 -2.48
N TYR A 94 0.29 17.95 -3.59
CA TYR A 94 1.54 18.71 -3.59
C TYR A 94 1.41 20.06 -2.86
N GLU A 95 0.34 20.79 -3.15
CA GLU A 95 -0.01 22.07 -2.54
C GLU A 95 -0.11 21.99 -1.02
N VAL A 96 -0.71 20.92 -0.49
CA VAL A 96 -0.80 20.69 0.95
C VAL A 96 0.55 20.31 1.52
N ALA A 97 1.28 19.41 0.87
CA ALA A 97 2.59 18.93 1.34
C ALA A 97 3.59 20.08 1.55
N LEU A 98 3.53 21.13 0.73
CA LEU A 98 4.35 22.34 0.89
C LEU A 98 4.09 23.07 2.21
N GLY A 99 2.85 23.04 2.71
CA GLY A 99 2.42 23.70 3.95
C GLY A 99 2.77 22.95 5.24
N TYR A 100 3.27 21.70 5.15
CA TYR A 100 3.57 20.86 6.30
C TYR A 100 5.08 20.58 6.45
N THR A 101 5.48 20.34 7.69
CA THR A 101 6.75 19.68 8.06
C THR A 101 6.48 18.64 9.14
N TRP A 102 7.46 17.77 9.42
CA TRP A 102 7.31 16.77 10.48
C TRP A 102 6.97 17.41 11.85
N THR A 103 7.77 18.39 12.28
CA THR A 103 7.65 19.03 13.60
C THR A 103 6.98 20.41 13.60
N GLY A 104 6.59 20.94 12.44
CA GLY A 104 6.01 22.29 12.33
C GLY A 104 7.05 23.42 12.28
N GLN A 105 8.26 23.13 11.79
CA GLN A 105 9.33 24.13 11.70
C GLN A 105 9.06 25.16 10.59
N LYS A 106 9.71 26.34 10.71
CA LYS A 106 9.63 27.44 9.73
C LYS A 106 8.20 27.91 9.45
N LYS A 107 7.37 28.03 10.51
CA LYS A 107 5.97 28.47 10.44
C LYS A 107 5.06 27.56 9.59
N LYS A 108 5.43 26.29 9.43
CA LYS A 108 4.62 25.27 8.75
C LYS A 108 3.80 24.45 9.74
N LEU A 109 2.76 23.78 9.26
CA LEU A 109 1.95 22.88 10.08
C LEU A 109 2.73 21.61 10.44
N ALA A 110 2.45 21.05 11.62
CA ALA A 110 3.13 19.86 12.13
C ALA A 110 2.37 18.58 11.77
N MET A 111 3.03 17.65 11.09
CA MET A 111 2.45 16.35 10.74
C MET A 111 2.54 15.33 11.88
N LYS A 112 3.57 15.40 12.74
CA LYS A 112 3.89 14.39 13.77
C LYS A 112 2.75 14.07 14.75
N LYS A 113 1.82 15.00 14.96
CA LYS A 113 0.71 14.84 15.93
C LYS A 113 -0.61 14.45 15.26
N SER A 114 -0.60 14.15 13.96
CA SER A 114 -1.81 13.84 13.20
C SER A 114 -2.16 12.35 13.28
N LYS A 115 -3.46 12.05 13.28
CA LYS A 115 -3.95 10.66 13.19
C LYS A 115 -3.52 9.98 11.90
N LEU A 116 -3.39 10.76 10.82
CA LEU A 116 -2.82 10.28 9.57
C LEU A 116 -1.39 9.77 9.76
N SER A 117 -0.54 10.52 10.47
CA SER A 117 0.83 10.08 10.75
C SER A 117 0.87 8.82 11.63
N ASP A 118 0.01 8.74 12.64
CA ASP A 118 -0.11 7.54 13.49
C ASP A 118 -0.52 6.32 12.66
N ALA A 119 -1.50 6.47 11.77
CA ALA A 119 -1.97 5.40 10.89
C ALA A 119 -0.86 4.92 9.94
N ILE A 120 -0.12 5.84 9.32
CA ILE A 120 1.00 5.49 8.43
C ILE A 120 2.14 4.80 9.19
N ILE A 121 2.45 5.24 10.41
CA ILE A 121 3.47 4.60 11.24
C ILE A 121 3.05 3.19 11.66
N GLY A 122 1.76 2.98 11.98
CA GLY A 122 1.21 1.67 12.33
C GLY A 122 1.34 0.61 11.22
N ILE A 123 1.53 1.02 9.96
CA ILE A 123 1.78 0.09 8.84
C ILE A 123 3.14 -0.60 8.99
N LYS A 124 4.15 0.12 9.49
CA LYS A 124 5.51 -0.41 9.63
C LYS A 124 5.56 -1.68 10.49
N THR A 125 4.63 -1.82 11.45
CA THR A 125 4.55 -3.00 12.31
C THR A 125 3.89 -4.22 11.66
N SER A 126 3.20 -4.05 10.51
CA SER A 126 2.43 -5.11 9.86
C SER A 126 3.05 -5.65 8.56
N PHE A 127 4.01 -4.93 7.96
CA PHE A 127 4.63 -5.34 6.70
C PHE A 127 5.87 -6.23 6.89
N HIS A 128 5.80 -7.45 6.36
CA HIS A 128 7.00 -8.24 6.04
C HIS A 128 7.64 -7.62 4.79
N ILE A 129 8.66 -6.80 4.99
CA ILE A 129 9.47 -6.24 3.89
C ILE A 129 10.04 -7.44 3.13
N CYS A 130 9.70 -7.59 1.85
CA CYS A 130 10.33 -8.61 1.01
C CYS A 130 11.64 -8.00 0.49
N PRO A 131 12.81 -8.39 1.02
CA PRO A 131 14.06 -7.79 0.57
C PRO A 131 14.31 -8.25 -0.86
N VAL A 132 14.24 -7.32 -1.81
CA VAL A 132 14.81 -7.57 -3.13
C VAL A 132 16.32 -7.61 -2.91
N ARG A 133 16.94 -8.77 -3.14
CA ARG A 133 18.40 -8.87 -3.18
C ARG A 133 18.88 -7.97 -4.30
N ASP A 134 19.43 -6.82 -3.94
CA ASP A 134 20.25 -6.03 -4.86
C ASP A 134 21.39 -6.93 -5.32
N LYS A 135 21.32 -7.36 -6.57
CA LYS A 135 22.46 -7.99 -7.26
C LYS A 135 23.39 -6.86 -7.67
N TYR A 136 24.47 -6.69 -6.92
CA TYR A 136 25.73 -6.18 -7.45
C TYR A 136 26.72 -7.34 -7.50
#